data_AF-A0A973L296-F1
#
_entry.id   AF-A0A973L296-F1
#
_cell.length_a   1.000
_cell.length_b   1.000
_cell.length_c   1.000
_cell.angle_alpha   90.00
_cell.angle_beta   90.00
_cell.angle_gamma   90.00
#
_symmetry.space_group_name_H-M   'P 1'
#
loop_
_entity.id
_entity.type
_entity.pdbx_description
1 polymer ?
#
loop_
_entity_poly.entity_id
_entity_poly.type
_entity_poly.pdbx_seq_one_letter_code
_entity_poly.pdbx_strand_id
1 'polypeptide(L)'
;SLFIVGDASQTLYEFRSANPRALNTLEGSGVFATFKLTTNYRSNQEILDFANVMLGGLETNQFANIQLQANSLAMPTADSFRKKVTLEYREVARLTGFVTQDLQAIVRNTVIPDYVDKCLDRGEQVAFLAYSRREVSLIQDVLEKRYPDRHVASLVSDRVYATDIFSKYIKFFWNDVLQAPPANAAFVVSQGIKDSMDKLTKNAANASVEKAILRTISEWWIENSAVINGWVTLCHQGTLTHVAFFDRLRDNLLSFEIRRNQQKLNINKQKNQERKRKNLESKADLVVSTIHGAKGLEFDNAVVLYREDTKMTQDVKRMFYVAFTRAMKSQYVLGYGTVKNPPIQSSYEQIVTALTERDKRNAARALGIDPDLLDDNDSAAPGNTDDRSAVTAAV
;
A
#
# COMPACT_ATOMS: atom_id res chain seq x y z
N SER A 1 13.15 32.64 11.68
CA SER A 1 13.96 31.56 11.09
C SER A 1 13.02 30.44 10.64
N LEU A 2 13.30 29.81 9.50
CA LEU A 2 12.53 28.69 8.97
C LEU A 2 13.44 27.44 8.98
N PHE A 3 12.94 26.33 9.54
CA PHE A 3 13.65 25.06 9.59
C PHE A 3 12.76 23.97 9.01
N ILE A 4 13.27 23.23 8.03
CA ILE A 4 12.51 22.23 7.25
C ILE A 4 13.21 20.88 7.42
N VAL A 5 12.44 19.84 7.75
CA VAL A 5 12.91 18.46 7.87
C VAL A 5 12.06 17.57 6.97
N GLY A 6 12.70 16.66 6.24
CA GLY A 6 11.99 15.70 5.41
C GLY A 6 12.93 14.70 4.72
N ASP A 7 12.32 13.68 4.14
CA ASP A 7 12.99 12.65 3.33
C ASP A 7 12.24 12.52 2.00
N ALA A 8 12.89 12.94 0.91
CA ALA A 8 12.32 12.92 -0.43
C ALA A 8 11.95 11.51 -0.88
N SER A 9 12.78 10.52 -0.54
CA SER A 9 12.60 9.11 -0.89
C SER A 9 11.46 8.43 -0.14
N GLN A 10 10.98 9.04 0.96
CA GLN A 10 9.78 8.58 1.66
C GLN A 10 8.49 9.36 1.30
N THR A 11 8.48 10.15 0.23
CA THR A 11 7.25 10.83 -0.23
C THR A 11 6.29 9.82 -0.86
N LEU A 12 5.10 9.64 -0.27
CA LEU A 12 4.04 8.70 -0.70
C LEU A 12 2.66 9.36 -0.91
N TYR A 13 2.58 10.69 -0.88
CA TYR A 13 1.32 11.44 -0.90
C TYR A 13 1.12 12.25 -2.20
N GLU A 14 1.70 11.81 -3.31
CA GLU A 14 1.60 12.44 -4.63
C GLU A 14 0.15 12.51 -5.12
N PHE A 15 -0.69 11.54 -4.75
CA PHE A 15 -2.14 11.58 -4.99
C PHE A 15 -2.87 12.72 -4.25
N ARG A 16 -2.19 13.39 -3.32
CA ARG A 16 -2.62 14.63 -2.64
C ARG A 16 -1.73 15.81 -3.01
N SER A 17 -1.13 15.76 -4.19
CA SER A 17 -0.28 16.82 -4.75
C SER A 17 1.04 17.05 -4.00
N ALA A 18 1.54 16.07 -3.23
CA ALA A 18 2.92 16.13 -2.75
C ALA A 18 3.90 16.00 -3.93
N ASN A 19 5.01 16.75 -3.89
CA ASN A 19 6.04 16.68 -4.91
C ASN A 19 7.35 16.12 -4.32
N PRO A 20 7.79 14.91 -4.71
CA PRO A 20 9.00 14.28 -4.18
C PRO A 20 10.29 15.05 -4.54
N ARG A 21 10.25 15.92 -5.56
CA ARG A 21 11.40 16.74 -5.97
C ARG A 21 11.55 18.03 -5.17
N ALA A 22 10.53 18.43 -4.40
CA ALA A 22 10.52 19.73 -3.72
C ALA A 22 11.70 19.88 -2.75
N LEU A 23 12.02 18.84 -1.97
CA LEU A 23 13.16 18.88 -1.04
C LEU A 23 14.49 18.98 -1.79
N ASN A 24 14.66 18.26 -2.90
CA ASN A 24 15.88 18.34 -3.72
C ASN A 24 16.03 19.73 -4.35
N THR A 25 14.93 20.37 -4.75
CA THR A 25 14.96 21.76 -5.24
C THR A 25 15.36 22.74 -4.14
N LEU A 26 14.90 22.54 -2.90
CA LEU A 26 15.31 23.36 -1.75
C LEU A 26 16.79 23.15 -1.42
N GLU A 27 17.26 21.91 -1.40
CA GLU A 27 18.68 21.56 -1.22
C GLU A 27 19.56 22.22 -2.28
N GLY A 28 19.15 22.18 -3.55
CA GLY A 28 19.88 22.78 -4.67
C GLY A 28 19.74 24.31 -4.78
N SER A 29 18.85 24.95 -4.03
CA SER A 29 18.57 26.39 -4.15
C SER A 29 19.69 27.28 -3.60
N GLY A 30 20.53 26.76 -2.70
CA GLY A 30 21.54 27.54 -1.98
C GLY A 30 20.97 28.51 -0.93
N VAL A 31 19.65 28.58 -0.76
CA VAL A 31 18.98 29.48 0.21
C VAL A 31 19.06 28.93 1.64
N PHE A 32 19.12 27.61 1.80
CA PHE A 32 19.13 26.93 3.09
C PHE A 32 20.47 26.24 3.35
N ALA A 33 20.92 26.26 4.60
CA ALA A 33 21.98 25.38 5.04
C ALA A 33 21.44 23.94 5.12
N THR A 34 22.07 23.00 4.39
CA THR A 34 21.65 21.61 4.31
C THR A 34 22.44 20.74 5.28
N PHE A 35 21.73 19.95 6.10
CA PHE A 35 22.32 18.95 6.98
C PHE A 35 21.77 17.57 6.61
N LYS A 36 22.66 16.62 6.30
CA LYS A 36 22.28 15.23 5.95
C LYS A 36 22.42 14.32 7.16
N LEU A 37 21.36 13.59 7.48
CA LEU A 37 21.35 12.58 8.54
C LEU A 37 21.33 11.19 7.90
N THR A 38 22.45 10.48 7.94
CA THR A 38 22.61 9.14 7.33
C THR A 38 22.56 8.01 8.35
N THR A 39 22.77 8.33 9.63
CA THR A 39 22.70 7.37 10.73
C THR A 39 21.25 7.04 11.08
N ASN A 40 20.89 5.77 10.91
CA ASN A 40 19.60 5.19 11.23
C ASN A 40 19.66 4.52 12.61
N TYR A 41 18.79 4.95 13.52
CA TYR A 41 18.73 4.45 14.89
C TYR A 41 17.64 3.38 15.10
N ARG A 42 16.93 3.00 14.03
CA ARG A 42 15.74 2.15 14.09
C ARG A 42 16.04 0.72 13.70
N SER A 43 16.65 0.53 12.54
CA SER A 43 16.74 -0.76 11.85
C SER A 43 18.16 -1.31 11.89
N ASN A 44 18.25 -2.62 11.99
CA ASN A 44 19.50 -3.35 11.84
C ASN A 44 20.16 -3.11 10.46
N GLN A 45 21.49 -3.15 10.40
CA GLN A 45 22.24 -2.86 9.17
C GLN A 45 21.82 -3.78 8.01
N GLU A 46 21.53 -5.05 8.28
CA GLU A 46 21.10 -6.01 7.26
C GLU A 46 19.82 -5.57 6.54
N ILE A 47 18.87 -4.98 7.28
CA ILE A 47 17.63 -4.43 6.72
C ILE A 47 17.94 -3.21 5.86
N LEU A 48 18.85 -2.35 6.33
CA LEU A 48 19.26 -1.13 5.64
C LEU A 48 20.02 -1.44 4.35
N ASP A 49 20.88 -2.46 4.34
CA ASP A 49 21.60 -2.93 3.16
C ASP A 49 20.62 -3.36 2.06
N PHE A 50 19.58 -4.11 2.43
CA PHE A 50 18.53 -4.48 1.49
C PHE A 50 17.68 -3.28 1.04
N ALA A 51 17.33 -2.37 1.95
CA ALA A 51 16.59 -1.15 1.60
C ALA A 51 17.40 -0.21 0.68
N ASN A 52 18.72 -0.16 0.86
CA ASN A 52 19.65 0.65 0.07
C ASN A 52 19.67 0.23 -1.41
N VAL A 53 19.39 -1.05 -1.72
CA VAL A 53 19.19 -1.52 -3.11
C VAL A 53 18.08 -0.73 -3.80
N MET A 54 16.91 -0.65 -3.15
CA MET A 54 15.80 0.12 -3.70
C MET A 54 16.09 1.61 -3.71
N LEU A 55 16.70 2.13 -2.65
CA LEU A 55 17.06 3.54 -2.51
C LEU A 55 17.96 4.03 -3.64
N GLY A 56 18.96 3.24 -4.03
CA GLY A 56 19.87 3.56 -5.14
C GLY A 56 19.17 3.73 -6.49
N GLY A 57 18.04 3.04 -6.70
CA GLY A 57 17.23 3.15 -7.92
C GLY A 57 16.21 4.29 -7.94
N LEU A 58 16.12 5.10 -6.88
CA LEU A 58 15.17 6.20 -6.77
C LEU A 58 15.73 7.50 -7.37
N GLU A 59 14.95 8.16 -8.23
CA GLU A 59 15.30 9.49 -8.77
C GLU A 59 15.57 10.52 -7.67
N THR A 60 14.83 10.43 -6.56
CA THR A 60 15.01 11.31 -5.39
C THR A 60 16.38 11.18 -4.74
N ASN A 61 17.02 10.01 -4.85
CA ASN A 61 18.34 9.77 -4.25
C ASN A 61 19.51 10.05 -5.20
N GLN A 62 19.24 10.27 -6.50
CA GLN A 62 20.28 10.52 -7.51
C GLN A 62 21.16 11.74 -7.19
N PHE A 63 20.58 12.75 -6.54
CA PHE A 63 21.30 13.96 -6.13
C PHE A 63 21.76 13.92 -4.67
N ALA A 64 20.97 13.25 -3.81
CA ALA A 64 21.24 13.22 -2.39
C ALA A 64 22.39 12.26 -2.02
N ASN A 65 22.57 11.19 -2.80
CA ASN A 65 23.55 10.11 -2.60
C ASN A 65 23.53 9.56 -1.17
N ILE A 66 22.33 9.39 -0.63
CA ILE A 66 22.13 8.86 0.72
C ILE A 66 22.35 7.36 0.68
N GLN A 67 23.11 6.88 1.66
CA GLN A 67 23.22 5.47 2.01
C GLN A 67 22.92 5.34 3.51
N LEU A 68 21.93 4.51 3.83
CA LEU A 68 21.52 4.30 5.22
C LEU A 68 22.54 3.44 5.96
N GLN A 69 22.96 3.90 7.13
CA GLN A 69 23.87 3.16 8.02
C GLN A 69 23.26 3.08 9.42
N ALA A 70 23.25 1.90 10.01
CA ALA A 70 22.74 1.67 11.35
C ALA A 70 23.64 2.34 12.40
N ASN A 71 23.06 2.78 13.51
CA ASN A 71 23.79 3.20 14.70
C ASN A 71 24.31 1.99 15.50
N SER A 72 25.00 1.08 14.82
CA SER A 72 25.58 -0.12 15.43
C SER A 72 26.94 -0.38 14.83
N LEU A 73 27.90 -0.76 15.68
CA LEU A 73 29.23 -1.18 15.27
C LEU A 73 29.26 -2.65 14.81
N ALA A 74 28.16 -3.38 14.99
CA ALA A 74 28.07 -4.77 14.55
C ALA A 74 28.08 -4.82 13.02
N MET A 75 29.15 -5.40 12.46
CA MET A 75 29.23 -5.62 11.02
C MET A 75 28.32 -6.78 10.62
N PRO A 76 27.41 -6.59 9.65
CA PRO A 76 26.50 -7.64 9.19
C PRO A 76 27.29 -8.71 8.46
N THR A 77 27.17 -10.00 8.80
CA THR A 77 27.75 -11.13 8.06
C THR A 77 26.76 -11.68 7.04
N ALA A 78 27.22 -12.53 6.11
CA ALA A 78 26.32 -13.21 5.18
C ALA A 78 25.24 -14.03 5.93
N ASP A 79 25.61 -14.69 7.03
CA ASP A 79 24.69 -15.46 7.86
C ASP A 79 23.71 -14.56 8.63
N SER A 80 24.20 -13.45 9.19
CA SER A 80 23.31 -12.51 9.90
C SER A 80 22.33 -11.84 8.94
N PHE A 81 22.76 -11.55 7.72
CA PHE A 81 21.91 -11.04 6.64
C PHE A 81 20.81 -12.02 6.27
N ARG A 82 21.14 -13.28 5.95
CA ARG A 82 20.14 -14.32 5.62
C ARG A 82 19.15 -14.58 6.76
N LYS A 83 19.60 -14.45 8.02
CA LYS A 83 18.75 -14.64 9.20
C LYS A 83 17.78 -13.48 9.41
N LYS A 84 18.18 -12.24 9.10
CA LYS A 84 17.37 -11.04 9.33
C LYS A 84 16.60 -10.57 8.11
N VAL A 85 17.01 -10.93 6.91
CA VAL A 85 16.33 -10.57 5.66
C VAL A 85 16.11 -11.86 4.89
N THR A 86 14.86 -12.30 4.83
CA THR A 86 14.46 -13.45 4.00
C THR A 86 13.75 -12.92 2.76
N LEU A 87 14.21 -13.32 1.57
CA LEU A 87 13.54 -13.04 0.30
C LEU A 87 13.04 -14.35 -0.29
N GLU A 88 11.73 -14.46 -0.47
CA GLU A 88 11.11 -15.54 -1.21
C GLU A 88 10.40 -14.96 -2.42
N TYR A 89 10.85 -15.32 -3.63
CA TYR A 89 10.24 -14.86 -4.86
C TYR A 89 9.47 -15.99 -5.56
N ARG A 90 8.24 -15.71 -6.00
CA ARG A 90 7.37 -16.64 -6.71
C ARG A 90 7.07 -16.13 -8.11
N GLU A 91 7.53 -16.86 -9.12
CA GLU A 91 7.12 -16.63 -10.51
C GLU A 91 5.65 -17.02 -10.70
N VAL A 92 4.85 -16.13 -11.29
CA VAL A 92 3.42 -16.34 -11.54
C VAL A 92 3.09 -16.09 -13.00
N ALA A 93 2.19 -16.88 -13.57
CA ALA A 93 1.77 -16.70 -14.96
C ALA A 93 1.00 -15.38 -15.17
N ARG A 94 0.18 -14.98 -14.19
CA ARG A 94 -0.62 -13.74 -14.24
C ARG A 94 -0.72 -13.10 -12.86
N LEU A 95 -0.39 -11.80 -12.78
CA LEU A 95 -0.44 -11.02 -11.53
C LEU A 95 -1.85 -10.98 -10.90
N THR A 96 -2.90 -11.03 -11.72
CA THR A 96 -4.29 -10.94 -11.26
C THR A 96 -4.75 -12.19 -10.50
N GLY A 97 -4.18 -13.36 -10.81
CA GLY A 97 -4.54 -14.64 -10.18
C GLY A 97 -3.95 -14.79 -8.78
N PHE A 98 -2.70 -14.36 -8.60
CA PHE A 98 -1.91 -14.59 -7.39
C PHE A 98 -2.62 -14.16 -6.10
N VAL A 99 -3.10 -12.92 -6.05
CA VAL A 99 -3.77 -12.38 -4.85
C VAL A 99 -5.02 -13.18 -4.51
N THR A 100 -5.76 -13.65 -5.51
CA THR A 100 -7.04 -14.33 -5.30
C THR A 100 -6.94 -15.83 -5.06
N GLN A 101 -5.88 -16.46 -5.56
CA GLN A 101 -5.75 -17.92 -5.61
C GLN A 101 -4.66 -18.42 -4.66
N ASP A 102 -3.52 -17.73 -4.61
CA ASP A 102 -2.30 -18.29 -4.03
C ASP A 102 -1.93 -17.63 -2.68
N LEU A 103 -2.16 -16.32 -2.56
CA LEU A 103 -1.67 -15.52 -1.42
C LEU A 103 -2.06 -16.11 -0.06
N GLN A 104 -3.32 -16.50 0.13
CA GLN A 104 -3.77 -17.05 1.41
C GLN A 104 -3.10 -18.40 1.74
N ALA A 105 -2.91 -19.25 0.72
CA ALA A 105 -2.27 -20.54 0.90
C ALA A 105 -0.78 -20.39 1.24
N ILE A 106 -0.07 -19.48 0.55
CA ILE A 106 1.34 -19.19 0.80
C ILE A 106 1.54 -18.61 2.20
N VAL A 107 0.71 -17.64 2.59
CA VAL A 107 0.80 -17.05 3.93
C VAL A 107 0.57 -18.12 5.00
N ARG A 108 -0.45 -18.96 4.84
CA ARG A 108 -0.80 -20.03 5.79
C ARG A 108 0.27 -21.12 5.89
N ASN A 109 0.77 -21.58 4.76
CA ASN A 109 1.56 -22.82 4.68
C ASN A 109 3.08 -22.56 4.67
N THR A 110 3.52 -21.34 4.37
CA THR A 110 4.94 -21.01 4.20
C THR A 110 5.34 -19.85 5.12
N VAL A 111 4.77 -18.65 4.92
CA VAL A 111 5.21 -17.46 5.67
C VAL A 111 4.98 -17.61 7.16
N ILE A 112 3.82 -18.15 7.56
CA ILE A 112 3.48 -18.34 8.98
C ILE A 112 4.45 -19.32 9.66
N PRO A 113 4.60 -20.58 9.20
CA PRO A 113 5.47 -21.55 9.87
C PRO A 113 6.96 -21.16 9.81
N ASP A 114 7.41 -20.63 8.68
CA ASP A 114 8.85 -20.40 8.45
C ASP A 114 9.36 -19.15 9.15
N TYR A 115 8.49 -18.16 9.39
CA TYR A 115 8.88 -16.84 9.88
C TYR A 115 8.03 -16.32 11.03
N VAL A 116 6.70 -16.27 10.88
CA VAL A 116 5.81 -15.62 11.86
C VAL A 116 5.83 -16.34 13.20
N ASP A 117 5.65 -17.66 13.21
CA ASP A 117 5.61 -18.47 14.43
C ASP A 117 6.91 -18.26 15.24
N LYS A 118 8.07 -18.29 14.58
CA LYS A 118 9.37 -18.03 15.23
C LYS A 118 9.48 -16.63 15.84
N CYS A 119 8.89 -15.62 15.21
CA CYS A 119 8.87 -14.25 15.75
C CYS A 119 7.95 -14.15 16.98
N LEU A 120 6.78 -14.77 16.90
CA LEU A 120 5.81 -14.80 17.99
C LEU A 120 6.34 -15.60 19.20
N ASP A 121 7.11 -16.66 18.98
CA ASP A 121 7.79 -17.43 20.04
C ASP A 121 8.82 -16.59 20.81
N ARG A 122 9.40 -15.58 20.15
CA ARG A 122 10.28 -14.59 20.80
C ARG A 122 9.53 -13.42 21.44
N GLY A 123 8.21 -13.41 21.39
CA GLY A 123 7.39 -12.31 21.88
C GLY A 123 7.53 -11.02 21.06
N GLU A 124 7.88 -11.15 19.77
CA GLU A 124 8.12 -10.01 18.89
C GLU A 124 6.93 -9.75 17.97
N GLN A 125 6.59 -8.48 17.80
CA GLN A 125 5.49 -8.08 16.92
C GLN A 125 5.81 -8.34 15.44
N VAL A 126 4.82 -8.80 14.67
CA VAL A 126 4.94 -8.98 13.21
C VAL A 126 3.89 -8.14 12.49
N ALA A 127 4.34 -7.29 11.58
CA ALA A 127 3.47 -6.49 10.72
C ALA A 127 3.47 -6.98 9.27
N PHE A 128 2.29 -7.23 8.72
CA PHE A 128 2.11 -7.51 7.29
C PHE A 128 1.81 -6.22 6.53
N LEU A 129 2.66 -5.91 5.56
CA LEU A 129 2.60 -4.71 4.76
C LEU A 129 2.32 -5.09 3.30
N ALA A 130 1.19 -4.63 2.78
CA ALA A 130 0.77 -4.93 1.41
C ALA A 130 0.41 -3.67 0.63
N TYR A 131 0.32 -3.79 -0.70
CA TYR A 131 0.00 -2.66 -1.56
C TYR A 131 -1.47 -2.26 -1.42
N SER A 132 -2.35 -3.26 -1.53
CA SER A 132 -3.79 -3.04 -1.62
C SER A 132 -4.53 -3.49 -0.36
N ARG A 133 -5.69 -2.87 -0.12
CA ARG A 133 -6.59 -3.26 0.98
C ARG A 133 -7.13 -4.67 0.83
N ARG A 134 -7.23 -5.16 -0.41
CA ARG A 134 -7.69 -6.52 -0.70
C ARG A 134 -6.67 -7.54 -0.20
N GLU A 135 -5.39 -7.34 -0.51
CA GLU A 135 -4.30 -8.18 0.02
C GLU A 135 -4.31 -8.18 1.54
N VAL A 136 -4.39 -6.99 2.17
CA VAL A 136 -4.47 -6.86 3.63
C VAL A 136 -5.64 -7.67 4.20
N SER A 137 -6.84 -7.56 3.61
CA SER A 137 -8.01 -8.29 4.08
C SER A 137 -7.86 -9.80 3.97
N LEU A 138 -7.23 -10.30 2.91
CA LEU A 138 -7.00 -11.74 2.71
C LEU A 138 -5.97 -12.29 3.69
N ILE A 139 -4.91 -11.52 3.95
CA ILE A 139 -3.89 -11.86 4.95
C ILE A 139 -4.50 -11.84 6.36
N GLN A 140 -5.28 -10.82 6.69
CA GLN A 140 -5.95 -10.69 7.98
C GLN A 140 -6.84 -11.90 8.27
N ASP A 141 -7.66 -12.33 7.31
CA ASP A 141 -8.52 -13.52 7.44
C ASP A 141 -7.71 -14.80 7.72
N VAL A 142 -6.53 -14.96 7.11
CA VAL A 142 -5.64 -16.10 7.38
C VAL A 142 -5.08 -16.04 8.81
N LEU A 143 -4.63 -14.86 9.24
CA LEU A 143 -4.06 -14.66 10.58
C LEU A 143 -5.10 -14.88 11.68
N GLU A 144 -6.30 -14.32 11.54
CA GLU A 144 -7.40 -14.47 12.52
C GLU A 144 -7.83 -15.93 12.65
N LYS A 145 -7.83 -16.70 11.55
CA LYS A 145 -8.10 -18.15 11.58
C LYS A 145 -6.97 -18.96 12.22
N ARG A 146 -5.71 -18.58 12.00
CA ARG A 146 -4.53 -19.29 12.52
C ARG A 146 -4.30 -19.02 14.01
N TYR A 147 -4.61 -17.81 14.47
CA TYR A 147 -4.36 -17.35 15.83
C TYR A 147 -5.66 -16.79 16.46
N PRO A 148 -6.67 -17.63 16.73
CA PRO A 148 -7.97 -17.18 17.24
C PRO A 148 -7.86 -16.47 18.60
N ASP A 149 -6.86 -16.84 19.41
CA ASP A 149 -6.62 -16.27 20.74
C ASP A 149 -5.72 -15.03 20.72
N ARG A 150 -5.20 -14.62 19.54
CA ARG A 150 -4.36 -13.42 19.41
C ARG A 150 -5.11 -12.30 18.70
N HIS A 151 -4.92 -11.08 19.18
CA HIS A 151 -5.48 -9.91 18.52
C HIS A 151 -4.68 -9.56 17.25
N VAL A 152 -5.33 -9.60 16.09
CA VAL A 152 -4.79 -9.09 14.82
C VAL A 152 -5.28 -7.66 14.61
N ALA A 153 -4.38 -6.68 14.78
CA ALA A 153 -4.70 -5.26 14.64
C ALA A 153 -4.64 -4.82 13.17
N SER A 154 -5.74 -4.26 12.65
CA SER A 154 -5.77 -3.70 11.30
C SER A 154 -5.61 -2.17 11.33
N LEU A 155 -4.58 -1.66 10.68
CA LEU A 155 -4.31 -0.21 10.55
C LEU A 155 -5.01 0.42 9.34
N VAL A 156 -5.71 -0.39 8.55
CA VAL A 156 -6.46 0.10 7.38
C VAL A 156 -7.72 0.82 7.85
N SER A 157 -7.78 2.13 7.63
CA SER A 157 -8.99 2.91 7.92
C SER A 157 -10.10 2.55 6.94
N ASP A 158 -11.30 2.27 7.43
CA ASP A 158 -12.49 2.04 6.61
C ASP A 158 -12.76 3.27 5.73
N ARG A 159 -13.11 3.04 4.45
CA ARG A 159 -13.53 4.10 3.54
C ARG A 159 -15.04 4.02 3.38
N VAL A 160 -15.70 5.16 3.54
CA VAL A 160 -17.11 5.34 3.16
C VAL A 160 -17.14 6.02 1.82
N TYR A 161 -17.91 5.45 0.90
CA TYR A 161 -18.24 6.09 -0.36
C TYR A 161 -19.52 6.90 -0.20
N ALA A 162 -19.51 8.13 -0.69
CA ALA A 162 -20.70 8.95 -0.77
C ALA A 162 -21.68 8.32 -1.78
N THR A 163 -22.97 8.38 -1.46
CA THR A 163 -24.05 8.04 -2.40
C THR A 163 -24.47 9.32 -3.11
N ASP A 164 -24.50 9.30 -4.43
CA ASP A 164 -24.81 10.44 -5.31
C ASP A 164 -26.04 10.17 -6.19
N ILE A 165 -26.95 9.31 -5.71
CA ILE A 165 -28.07 8.80 -6.51
C ILE A 165 -29.09 9.89 -6.84
N PHE A 166 -29.41 10.78 -5.90
CA PHE A 166 -30.40 11.83 -6.08
C PHE A 166 -29.82 12.97 -6.92
N SER A 167 -28.58 13.40 -6.64
CA SER A 167 -27.93 14.44 -7.44
C SER A 167 -27.72 14.00 -8.90
N LYS A 168 -27.37 12.72 -9.14
CA LYS A 168 -27.33 12.16 -10.50
C LYS A 168 -28.70 12.10 -11.14
N TYR A 169 -29.73 11.67 -10.43
CA TYR A 169 -31.09 11.61 -10.98
C TYR A 169 -31.59 13.00 -11.39
N ILE A 170 -31.38 14.01 -10.54
CA ILE A 170 -31.65 15.41 -10.89
C ILE A 170 -30.86 15.82 -12.13
N LYS A 171 -29.56 15.51 -12.20
CA LYS A 171 -28.74 15.87 -13.36
C LYS A 171 -29.27 15.31 -14.69
N PHE A 172 -29.77 14.07 -14.69
CA PHE A 172 -30.10 13.36 -15.93
C PHE A 172 -31.59 13.32 -16.27
N PHE A 173 -32.48 13.37 -15.28
CA PHE A 173 -33.92 13.06 -15.42
C PHE A 173 -34.84 14.09 -14.76
N TRP A 174 -34.34 15.27 -14.36
CA TRP A 174 -35.19 16.27 -13.70
C TRP A 174 -36.33 16.77 -14.57
N ASN A 175 -36.14 16.82 -15.88
CA ASN A 175 -37.20 17.21 -16.82
C ASN A 175 -38.44 16.31 -16.70
N ASP A 176 -38.27 15.02 -16.46
CA ASP A 176 -39.38 14.07 -16.30
C ASP A 176 -40.21 14.40 -15.05
N VAL A 177 -39.54 14.85 -13.98
CA VAL A 177 -40.17 15.29 -12.73
C VAL A 177 -40.98 16.57 -12.96
N LEU A 178 -40.46 17.51 -13.75
CA LEU A 178 -41.14 18.79 -14.06
C LEU A 178 -42.42 18.62 -14.88
N GLN A 179 -42.56 17.53 -15.64
CA GLN A 179 -43.78 17.21 -16.39
C GLN A 179 -44.89 16.61 -15.52
N ALA A 180 -44.56 16.16 -14.30
CA ALA A 180 -45.53 15.55 -13.40
C ALA A 180 -46.38 16.60 -12.67
N PRO A 181 -47.64 16.31 -12.30
CA PRO A 181 -48.34 17.11 -11.32
C PRO A 181 -47.60 17.10 -9.97
N PRO A 182 -47.63 18.18 -9.16
CA PRO A 182 -46.97 18.22 -7.86
C PRO A 182 -47.29 17.03 -6.93
N ALA A 183 -48.53 16.55 -6.96
CA ALA A 183 -48.97 15.38 -6.18
C ALA A 183 -48.23 14.08 -6.53
N ASN A 184 -47.70 13.95 -7.74
CA ASN A 184 -47.03 12.75 -8.25
C ASN A 184 -45.50 12.92 -8.34
N ALA A 185 -44.97 14.13 -8.17
CA ALA A 185 -43.56 14.43 -8.40
C ALA A 185 -42.60 13.55 -7.58
N ALA A 186 -42.89 13.35 -6.29
CA ALA A 186 -42.05 12.50 -5.43
C ALA A 186 -42.10 11.01 -5.81
N PHE A 187 -43.24 10.54 -6.32
CA PHE A 187 -43.37 9.19 -6.86
C PHE A 187 -42.55 9.05 -8.13
N VAL A 188 -42.62 10.03 -9.05
CA VAL A 188 -41.82 10.04 -10.29
C VAL A 188 -40.32 10.00 -10.00
N VAL A 189 -39.84 10.74 -8.99
CA VAL A 189 -38.44 10.64 -8.54
C VAL A 189 -38.11 9.21 -8.07
N SER A 190 -38.92 8.66 -7.17
CA SER A 190 -38.66 7.35 -6.57
C SER A 190 -38.69 6.22 -7.59
N GLN A 191 -39.63 6.27 -8.53
CA GLN A 191 -39.81 5.27 -9.56
C GLN A 191 -38.77 5.43 -10.67
N GLY A 192 -38.52 6.66 -11.14
CA GLY A 192 -37.52 6.92 -12.17
C GLY A 192 -36.09 6.56 -11.75
N ILE A 193 -35.74 6.70 -10.47
CA ILE A 193 -34.44 6.21 -9.96
C ILE A 193 -34.34 4.68 -10.08
N LYS A 194 -35.43 3.94 -9.80
CA LYS A 194 -35.45 2.48 -9.93
C LYS A 194 -35.32 2.06 -11.39
N ASP A 195 -36.06 2.73 -12.26
CA ASP A 195 -36.14 2.37 -13.67
C ASP A 195 -34.86 2.77 -14.45
N SER A 196 -34.09 3.72 -13.93
CA SER A 196 -32.86 4.24 -14.57
C SER A 196 -31.57 3.89 -13.82
N MET A 197 -31.56 2.85 -12.97
CA MET A 197 -30.38 2.52 -12.15
C MET A 197 -29.10 2.27 -12.98
N ASP A 198 -29.24 1.66 -14.16
CA ASP A 198 -28.16 1.41 -15.12
C ASP A 198 -27.44 2.70 -15.55
N LYS A 199 -28.18 3.81 -15.64
CA LYS A 199 -27.65 5.13 -16.01
C LYS A 199 -27.10 5.90 -14.81
N LEU A 200 -27.49 5.54 -13.59
CA LEU A 200 -27.10 6.23 -12.35
C LEU A 200 -25.88 5.58 -11.66
N THR A 201 -25.66 4.29 -11.86
CA THR A 201 -24.54 3.56 -11.24
C THR A 201 -23.94 2.49 -12.16
N LYS A 202 -22.61 2.42 -12.18
CA LYS A 202 -21.86 1.39 -12.94
C LYS A 202 -22.07 -0.03 -12.39
N ASN A 203 -22.62 -0.16 -11.18
CA ASN A 203 -22.83 -1.43 -10.49
C ASN A 203 -24.33 -1.77 -10.35
N ALA A 204 -25.17 -1.33 -11.28
CA ALA A 204 -26.62 -1.55 -11.22
C ALA A 204 -27.01 -3.03 -11.11
N ALA A 205 -26.23 -3.93 -11.72
CA ALA A 205 -26.46 -5.38 -11.67
C ALA A 205 -26.11 -6.03 -10.30
N ASN A 206 -25.53 -5.28 -9.36
CA ASN A 206 -25.17 -5.81 -8.04
C ASN A 206 -26.35 -5.67 -7.07
N ALA A 207 -26.94 -6.80 -6.66
CA ALA A 207 -28.09 -6.85 -5.76
C ALA A 207 -27.88 -6.10 -4.42
N SER A 208 -26.65 -6.07 -3.90
CA SER A 208 -26.35 -5.32 -2.67
C SER A 208 -26.40 -3.80 -2.89
N VAL A 209 -26.00 -3.33 -4.07
CA VAL A 209 -26.05 -1.92 -4.47
C VAL A 209 -27.49 -1.50 -4.71
N GLU A 210 -28.25 -2.31 -5.44
CA GLU A 210 -29.68 -2.10 -5.67
C GLU A 210 -30.44 -1.98 -4.34
N LYS A 211 -30.28 -2.95 -3.43
CA LYS A 211 -30.90 -2.92 -2.09
C LYS A 211 -30.52 -1.67 -1.29
N ALA A 212 -29.28 -1.20 -1.40
CA ALA A 212 -28.82 0.00 -0.73
C ALA A 212 -29.46 1.28 -1.30
N ILE A 213 -29.64 1.35 -2.62
CA ILE A 213 -30.34 2.45 -3.30
C ILE A 213 -31.81 2.47 -2.90
N LEU A 214 -32.50 1.32 -2.99
CA LEU A 214 -33.91 1.20 -2.61
C LEU A 214 -34.16 1.61 -1.16
N ARG A 215 -33.29 1.18 -0.24
CA ARG A 215 -33.33 1.63 1.16
C ARG A 215 -33.17 3.15 1.27
N THR A 216 -32.25 3.75 0.52
CA THR A 216 -32.01 5.20 0.55
C THR A 216 -33.24 5.99 0.08
N ILE A 217 -33.92 5.51 -0.98
CA ILE A 217 -35.18 6.11 -1.47
C ILE A 217 -36.28 6.00 -0.40
N SER A 218 -36.41 4.82 0.22
CA SER A 218 -37.40 4.58 1.27
C SER A 218 -37.17 5.47 2.50
N GLU A 219 -35.92 5.58 2.96
CA GLU A 219 -35.54 6.48 4.06
C GLU A 219 -35.89 7.94 3.75
N TRP A 220 -35.58 8.41 2.53
CA TRP A 220 -35.94 9.76 2.10
C TRP A 220 -37.45 10.01 2.15
N TRP A 221 -38.24 9.07 1.63
CA TRP A 221 -39.70 9.21 1.61
C TRP A 221 -40.29 9.22 3.03
N ILE A 222 -39.83 8.32 3.90
CA ILE A 222 -40.27 8.25 5.30
C ILE A 222 -40.03 9.59 6.01
N GLU A 223 -38.86 10.20 5.81
CA GLU A 223 -38.49 11.47 6.46
C GLU A 223 -39.23 12.70 5.88
N ASN A 224 -39.58 12.69 4.60
CA ASN A 224 -39.98 13.93 3.89
C ASN A 224 -41.42 13.94 3.38
N SER A 225 -42.12 12.80 3.37
CA SER A 225 -43.48 12.69 2.82
C SER A 225 -44.47 13.70 3.42
N ALA A 226 -44.46 13.89 4.74
CA ALA A 226 -45.36 14.83 5.41
C ALA A 226 -45.16 16.28 4.93
N VAL A 227 -43.89 16.72 4.80
CA VAL A 227 -43.54 18.07 4.36
C VAL A 227 -43.87 18.26 2.87
N ILE A 228 -43.56 17.27 2.04
CA ILE A 228 -43.88 17.29 0.61
C ILE A 228 -45.39 17.36 0.39
N ASN A 229 -46.17 16.55 1.10
CA ASN A 229 -47.63 16.58 1.03
C ASN A 229 -48.19 17.95 1.47
N GLY A 230 -47.58 18.58 2.49
CA GLY A 230 -47.92 19.97 2.86
C GLY A 230 -47.69 20.95 1.71
N TRP A 231 -46.59 20.84 0.97
CA TRP A 231 -46.36 21.68 -0.22
C TRP A 231 -47.34 21.40 -1.35
N VAL A 232 -47.73 20.13 -1.56
CA VAL A 232 -48.77 19.75 -2.52
C VAL A 232 -50.11 20.42 -2.15
N THR A 233 -50.49 20.44 -0.87
CA THR A 233 -51.69 21.15 -0.41
C THR A 233 -51.61 22.65 -0.69
N LEU A 234 -50.47 23.29 -0.44
CA LEU A 234 -50.27 24.72 -0.74
C LEU A 234 -50.35 25.03 -2.24
N CYS A 235 -49.90 24.12 -3.10
CA CYS A 235 -50.07 24.25 -4.55
C CYS A 235 -51.56 24.19 -4.94
N HIS A 236 -52.32 23.25 -4.38
CA HIS A 236 -53.76 23.16 -4.64
C HIS A 236 -54.53 24.41 -4.17
N GLN A 237 -54.06 25.07 -3.12
CA GLN A 237 -54.63 26.32 -2.61
C GLN A 237 -54.17 27.57 -3.40
N GLY A 238 -53.24 27.43 -4.35
CA GLY A 238 -52.67 28.55 -5.11
C GLY A 238 -51.64 29.39 -4.35
N THR A 239 -51.36 29.08 -3.09
CA THR A 239 -50.39 29.81 -2.23
C THR A 239 -48.94 29.54 -2.63
N LEU A 240 -48.66 28.35 -3.19
CA LEU A 240 -47.33 27.96 -3.68
C LEU A 240 -47.38 27.72 -5.19
N THR A 241 -46.48 28.34 -5.94
CA THR A 241 -46.37 28.10 -7.39
C THR A 241 -45.76 26.73 -7.67
N HIS A 242 -46.08 26.15 -8.83
CA HIS A 242 -45.49 24.87 -9.24
C HIS A 242 -43.96 24.95 -9.33
N VAL A 243 -43.41 26.06 -9.85
CA VAL A 243 -41.95 26.27 -9.95
C VAL A 243 -41.32 26.22 -8.55
N ALA A 244 -41.90 26.97 -7.59
CA ALA A 244 -41.39 26.99 -6.22
C ALA A 244 -41.51 25.63 -5.52
N PHE A 245 -42.55 24.84 -5.83
CA PHE A 245 -42.68 23.46 -5.36
C PHE A 245 -41.53 22.59 -5.86
N PHE A 246 -41.23 22.63 -7.16
CA PHE A 246 -40.16 21.81 -7.75
C PHE A 246 -38.77 22.22 -7.25
N ASP A 247 -38.51 23.52 -7.07
CA ASP A 247 -37.26 23.98 -6.45
C ASP A 247 -37.12 23.43 -5.02
N ARG A 248 -38.19 23.51 -4.20
CA ARG A 248 -38.20 22.93 -2.85
C ARG A 248 -37.98 21.41 -2.86
N LEU A 249 -38.58 20.68 -3.80
CA LEU A 249 -38.40 19.24 -3.93
C LEU A 249 -36.96 18.88 -4.31
N ARG A 250 -36.37 19.59 -5.29
CA ARG A 250 -34.97 19.41 -5.69
C ARG A 250 -34.04 19.65 -4.51
N ASP A 251 -34.22 20.78 -3.83
CA ASP A 251 -33.35 21.18 -2.72
C ASP A 251 -33.51 20.24 -1.52
N ASN A 252 -34.71 19.68 -1.31
CA ASN A 252 -34.96 18.64 -0.31
C ASN A 252 -34.17 17.35 -0.61
N LEU A 253 -34.22 16.87 -1.85
CA LEU A 253 -33.48 15.68 -2.31
C LEU A 253 -31.97 15.86 -2.12
N LEU A 254 -31.43 17.00 -2.56
CA LEU A 254 -30.01 17.33 -2.41
C LEU A 254 -29.61 17.46 -0.94
N SER A 255 -30.43 18.13 -0.13
CA SER A 255 -30.17 18.30 1.29
C SER A 255 -30.18 16.97 2.04
N PHE A 256 -31.12 16.07 1.71
CA PHE A 256 -31.15 14.72 2.26
C PHE A 256 -29.87 13.95 1.91
N GLU A 257 -29.46 13.96 0.64
CA GLU A 257 -28.24 13.29 0.18
C GLU A 257 -26.98 13.80 0.90
N ILE A 258 -26.83 15.13 1.00
CA ILE A 258 -25.71 15.78 1.68
C ILE A 258 -25.67 15.39 3.15
N ARG A 259 -26.80 15.51 3.88
CA ARG A 259 -26.87 15.14 5.31
C ARG A 259 -26.52 13.68 5.54
N ARG A 260 -27.06 12.77 4.73
CA ARG A 260 -26.81 11.32 4.86
C ARG A 260 -25.35 10.98 4.61
N ASN A 261 -24.72 11.60 3.60
CA ASN A 261 -23.30 11.42 3.33
C ASN A 261 -22.41 11.95 4.47
N GLN A 262 -22.73 13.12 5.03
CA GLN A 262 -22.01 13.68 6.19
C GLN A 262 -22.13 12.78 7.42
N GLN A 263 -23.33 12.28 7.73
CA GLN A 263 -23.54 11.33 8.83
C GLN A 263 -22.70 10.05 8.66
N LYS A 264 -22.71 9.45 7.46
CA LYS A 264 -21.91 8.24 7.17
C LYS A 264 -20.41 8.52 7.37
N LEU A 265 -19.92 9.67 6.91
CA LEU A 265 -18.51 10.07 7.09
C LEU A 265 -18.15 10.24 8.57
N ASN A 266 -19.00 10.90 9.35
CA ASN A 266 -18.76 11.14 10.78
C ASN A 266 -18.72 9.84 11.58
N ILE A 267 -19.69 8.95 11.38
CA ILE A 267 -19.73 7.63 12.03
C ILE A 267 -18.47 6.82 11.69
N ASN A 268 -18.06 6.82 10.42
CA ASN A 268 -16.86 6.11 9.99
C ASN A 268 -15.57 6.72 10.56
N LYS A 269 -15.50 8.05 10.68
CA LYS A 269 -14.37 8.73 11.32
C LYS A 269 -14.26 8.32 12.79
N GLN A 270 -15.37 8.29 13.52
CA GLN A 270 -15.42 7.82 14.92
C GLN A 270 -14.98 6.36 15.04
N LYS A 271 -15.53 5.45 14.23
CA LYS A 271 -15.13 4.03 14.21
C LYS A 271 -13.64 3.85 13.94
N ASN A 272 -13.09 4.59 12.97
CA ASN A 272 -11.67 4.54 12.65
C ASN A 272 -10.79 5.08 13.79
N GLN A 273 -11.22 6.14 14.48
CA GLN A 273 -10.52 6.66 15.66
C GLN A 273 -10.53 5.66 16.81
N GLU A 274 -11.67 5.03 17.07
CA GLU A 274 -11.80 4.02 18.12
C GLU A 274 -10.93 2.80 17.84
N ARG A 275 -10.92 2.29 16.60
CA ARG A 275 -10.02 1.20 16.20
C ARG A 275 -8.56 1.56 16.38
N LYS A 276 -8.14 2.76 15.95
CA LYS A 276 -6.76 3.23 16.15
C LYS A 276 -6.39 3.30 17.62
N ARG A 277 -7.30 3.77 18.48
CA ARG A 277 -7.10 3.79 19.93
C ARG A 277 -6.93 2.37 20.49
N LYS A 278 -7.82 1.45 20.13
CA LYS A 278 -7.73 0.03 20.52
C LYS A 278 -6.40 -0.58 20.08
N ASN A 279 -6.00 -0.38 18.82
CA ASN A 279 -4.73 -0.88 18.30
C ASN A 279 -3.49 -0.26 18.98
N LEU A 280 -3.59 0.95 19.56
CA LEU A 280 -2.50 1.58 20.30
C LEU A 280 -2.42 1.06 21.75
N GLU A 281 -3.58 0.80 22.35
CA GLU A 281 -3.70 0.27 23.72
C GLU A 281 -3.39 -1.23 23.79
N SER A 282 -3.87 -2.00 22.82
CA SER A 282 -3.47 -3.38 22.62
C SER A 282 -2.12 -3.37 21.91
N LYS A 283 -1.03 -3.69 22.61
CA LYS A 283 0.25 -4.00 21.97
C LYS A 283 0.09 -5.29 21.16
N ALA A 284 -0.57 -5.20 20.00
CA ALA A 284 -0.99 -6.35 19.21
C ALA A 284 0.24 -7.08 18.68
N ASP A 285 0.32 -8.39 18.90
CA ASP A 285 1.42 -9.20 18.38
C ASP A 285 1.44 -9.24 16.85
N LEU A 286 0.26 -9.12 16.24
CA LEU A 286 0.06 -9.18 14.80
C LEU A 286 -0.61 -7.91 14.30
N VAL A 287 -0.01 -7.31 13.27
CA VAL A 287 -0.52 -6.09 12.64
C VAL A 287 -0.66 -6.31 11.14
N VAL A 288 -1.72 -5.76 10.55
CA VAL A 288 -1.89 -5.72 9.09
C VAL A 288 -2.12 -4.30 8.61
N SER A 289 -1.46 -3.90 7.52
CA SER A 289 -1.60 -2.55 6.97
C SER A 289 -1.29 -2.51 5.48
N THR A 290 -1.88 -1.52 4.81
CA THR A 290 -1.30 -1.06 3.54
C THR A 290 0.02 -0.35 3.81
N ILE A 291 0.98 -0.40 2.88
CA ILE A 291 2.29 0.27 3.04
C ILE A 291 2.11 1.79 3.34
N HIS A 292 1.21 2.46 2.61
CA HIS A 292 0.86 3.86 2.85
C HIS A 292 0.36 4.14 4.27
N GLY A 293 -0.40 3.20 4.85
CA GLY A 293 -0.95 3.30 6.20
C GLY A 293 0.09 3.05 7.30
N ALA A 294 1.18 2.35 6.96
CA ALA A 294 2.28 2.05 7.87
C ALA A 294 3.39 3.11 7.85
N LYS A 295 3.31 4.12 6.97
CA LYS A 295 4.29 5.20 6.91
C LYS A 295 4.38 5.92 8.26
N GLY A 296 5.58 6.02 8.81
CA GLY A 296 5.84 6.63 10.11
C GLY A 296 5.64 5.69 11.31
N LEU A 297 5.21 4.45 11.07
CA LEU A 297 5.19 3.39 12.08
C LEU A 297 6.41 2.50 11.93
N GLU A 298 6.64 1.70 12.98
CA GLU A 298 7.81 0.85 13.16
C GLU A 298 7.36 -0.42 13.87
N PHE A 299 7.94 -1.56 13.51
CA PHE A 299 7.56 -2.87 14.03
C PHE A 299 8.82 -3.67 14.32
N ASP A 300 8.78 -4.58 15.30
CA ASP A 300 9.89 -5.50 15.56
C ASP A 300 10.26 -6.25 14.28
N ASN A 301 9.27 -6.87 13.64
CA ASN A 301 9.41 -7.64 12.42
C ASN A 301 8.37 -7.23 11.37
N ALA A 302 8.72 -7.35 10.09
CA ALA A 302 7.80 -7.06 8.99
C ALA A 302 7.77 -8.15 7.92
N VAL A 303 6.57 -8.51 7.48
CA VAL A 303 6.35 -9.26 6.24
C VAL A 303 5.91 -8.26 5.17
N VAL A 304 6.71 -8.11 4.12
CA VAL A 304 6.40 -7.20 3.00
C VAL A 304 5.97 -8.01 1.80
N LEU A 305 4.73 -7.80 1.35
CA LEU A 305 4.25 -8.32 0.08
C LEU A 305 4.78 -7.43 -1.05
N TYR A 306 5.74 -7.93 -1.81
CA TYR A 306 6.41 -7.22 -2.89
C TYR A 306 5.90 -7.70 -4.24
N ARG A 307 5.28 -6.79 -5.00
CA ARG A 307 4.89 -7.05 -6.38
C ARG A 307 6.00 -6.57 -7.31
N GLU A 308 6.65 -7.51 -7.97
CA GLU A 308 7.58 -7.20 -9.04
C GLU A 308 6.82 -6.80 -10.31
N ASP A 309 7.29 -5.73 -10.94
CA ASP A 309 6.72 -5.21 -12.19
C ASP A 309 7.83 -4.49 -12.96
N THR A 310 8.09 -4.92 -14.19
CA THR A 310 9.14 -4.31 -15.03
C THR A 310 8.87 -2.84 -15.35
N LYS A 311 7.60 -2.40 -15.20
CA LYS A 311 7.17 -1.02 -15.44
C LYS A 311 6.92 -0.26 -14.13
N MET A 312 7.57 -0.68 -13.04
CA MET A 312 7.39 -0.05 -11.73
C MET A 312 7.75 1.44 -11.77
N THR A 313 6.76 2.27 -11.48
CA THR A 313 6.89 3.72 -11.41
C THR A 313 7.66 4.15 -10.15
N GLN A 314 8.22 5.36 -10.16
CA GLN A 314 9.06 5.86 -9.06
C GLN A 314 8.31 5.99 -7.72
N ASP A 315 7.02 6.29 -7.74
CA ASP A 315 6.16 6.30 -6.55
C ASP A 315 5.99 4.91 -5.94
N VAL A 316 5.84 3.87 -6.78
CA VAL A 316 5.76 2.48 -6.32
C VAL A 316 7.11 2.00 -5.76
N LYS A 317 8.24 2.38 -6.39
CA LYS A 317 9.58 2.10 -5.85
C LYS A 317 9.79 2.76 -4.49
N ARG A 318 9.44 4.05 -4.33
CA ARG A 318 9.49 4.77 -3.04
C ARG A 318 8.63 4.10 -1.98
N MET A 319 7.45 3.63 -2.37
CA MET A 319 6.56 2.91 -1.47
C MET A 319 7.20 1.62 -0.96
N PHE A 320 7.80 0.78 -1.82
CA PHE A 320 8.51 -0.42 -1.34
C PHE A 320 9.76 -0.10 -0.52
N TYR A 321 10.50 0.95 -0.86
CA TYR A 321 11.58 1.47 -0.01
C TYR A 321 11.07 1.84 1.39
N VAL A 322 9.92 2.53 1.49
CA VAL A 322 9.28 2.81 2.78
C VAL A 322 8.92 1.51 3.51
N ALA A 323 8.39 0.50 2.80
CA ALA A 323 8.05 -0.80 3.39
C ALA A 323 9.27 -1.52 3.97
N PHE A 324 10.39 -1.56 3.24
CA PHE A 324 11.63 -2.21 3.67
C PHE A 324 12.32 -1.51 4.86
N THR A 325 11.95 -0.27 5.17
CA THR A 325 12.46 0.48 6.32
C THR A 325 11.51 0.50 7.53
N ARG A 326 10.47 -0.37 7.53
CA ARG A 326 9.52 -0.47 8.65
C ARG A 326 9.95 -1.43 9.76
N ALA A 327 10.73 -2.46 9.43
CA ALA A 327 11.20 -3.45 10.40
C ALA A 327 12.40 -2.92 11.20
N MET A 328 12.43 -3.20 12.50
CA MET A 328 13.57 -2.93 13.38
C MET A 328 14.56 -4.09 13.38
N LYS A 329 14.06 -5.32 13.54
CA LYS A 329 14.88 -6.51 13.84
C LYS A 329 15.11 -7.42 12.65
N SER A 330 14.02 -7.85 11.99
CA SER A 330 14.08 -8.69 10.80
C SER A 330 12.91 -8.43 9.84
N GLN A 331 13.05 -8.85 8.59
CA GLN A 331 11.98 -8.78 7.59
C GLN A 331 11.93 -10.03 6.71
N TYR A 332 10.72 -10.38 6.29
CA TYR A 332 10.44 -11.38 5.28
C TYR A 332 9.79 -10.70 4.07
N VAL A 333 10.37 -10.85 2.90
CA VAL A 333 9.87 -10.27 1.65
C VAL A 333 9.27 -11.39 0.82
N LEU A 334 7.94 -11.41 0.72
CA LEU A 334 7.22 -12.27 -0.20
C LEU A 334 7.10 -11.56 -1.55
N GLY A 335 8.03 -11.84 -2.44
CA GLY A 335 8.05 -11.33 -3.80
C GLY A 335 7.22 -12.18 -4.75
N TYR A 336 6.51 -11.55 -5.69
CA TYR A 336 5.86 -12.25 -6.80
C TYR A 336 5.88 -11.42 -8.08
N GLY A 337 5.96 -12.09 -9.23
CA GLY A 337 5.98 -11.42 -10.53
C GLY A 337 6.01 -12.40 -11.69
N THR A 338 5.91 -11.89 -12.91
CA THR A 338 5.90 -12.72 -14.13
C THR A 338 7.29 -12.99 -14.70
N VAL A 339 8.33 -12.50 -14.03
CA VAL A 339 9.73 -12.60 -14.49
C VAL A 339 10.43 -13.64 -13.64
N LYS A 340 11.15 -14.58 -14.26
CA LYS A 340 11.86 -15.65 -13.56
C LYS A 340 12.99 -15.15 -12.65
N ASN A 341 13.78 -14.17 -13.11
CA ASN A 341 14.92 -13.61 -12.41
C ASN A 341 14.73 -12.10 -12.22
N PRO A 342 13.99 -11.68 -11.17
CA PRO A 342 13.70 -10.28 -10.96
C PRO A 342 14.92 -9.52 -10.40
N PRO A 343 15.06 -8.20 -10.67
CA PRO A 343 16.18 -7.41 -10.16
C PRO A 343 16.36 -7.47 -8.64
N ILE A 344 15.26 -7.59 -7.87
CA ILE A 344 15.30 -7.70 -6.41
C ILE A 344 16.05 -8.95 -5.93
N GLN A 345 15.90 -10.06 -6.66
CA GLN A 345 16.56 -11.33 -6.32
C GLN A 345 18.05 -11.26 -6.65
N SER A 346 18.40 -10.75 -7.84
CA SER A 346 19.80 -10.54 -8.21
C SER A 346 20.52 -9.61 -7.23
N SER A 347 19.85 -8.55 -6.77
CA SER A 347 20.41 -7.61 -5.80
C SER A 347 20.60 -8.25 -4.42
N TYR A 348 19.65 -9.08 -3.99
CA TYR A 348 19.78 -9.85 -2.75
C TYR A 348 20.98 -10.81 -2.82
N GLU A 349 21.12 -11.54 -3.92
CA GLU A 349 22.25 -12.46 -4.14
C GLU A 349 23.59 -11.73 -4.18
N GLN A 350 23.65 -10.55 -4.84
CA GLN A 350 24.85 -9.72 -4.86
C GLN A 350 25.28 -9.26 -3.47
N ILE A 351 24.34 -8.82 -2.61
CA ILE A 351 24.65 -8.47 -1.22
C ILE A 351 25.25 -9.68 -0.50
N VAL A 352 24.61 -10.84 -0.62
CA VAL A 352 25.08 -12.03 0.08
C VAL A 352 26.48 -12.43 -0.40
N THR A 353 26.71 -12.47 -1.71
CA THR A 353 28.04 -12.79 -2.27
C THR A 353 29.09 -11.80 -1.77
N ALA A 354 28.80 -10.49 -1.79
CA ALA A 354 29.73 -9.48 -1.29
C ALA A 354 30.04 -9.67 0.20
N LEU A 355 29.04 -9.99 1.03
CA LEU A 355 29.24 -10.28 2.44
C LEU A 355 30.03 -11.57 2.65
N THR A 356 29.74 -12.63 1.89
CA THR A 356 30.46 -13.91 1.96
C THR A 356 31.94 -13.75 1.64
N GLU A 357 32.28 -13.03 0.57
CA GLU A 357 33.68 -12.79 0.21
C GLU A 357 34.40 -11.93 1.26
N ARG A 358 33.73 -10.91 1.80
CA ARG A 358 34.28 -10.10 2.88
C ARG A 358 34.50 -10.93 4.16
N ASP A 359 33.56 -11.80 4.49
CA ASP A 359 33.64 -12.67 5.68
C ASP A 359 34.78 -13.69 5.52
N LYS A 360 34.97 -14.28 4.33
CA LYS A 360 36.13 -15.14 4.01
C LYS A 360 37.46 -14.40 4.17
N ARG A 361 37.59 -13.20 3.59
CA ARG A 361 38.82 -12.39 3.71
C ARG A 361 39.12 -12.01 5.17
N ASN A 362 38.09 -11.68 5.95
CA ASN A 362 38.25 -11.39 7.38
C ASN A 362 38.68 -12.62 8.18
N ALA A 363 38.12 -13.80 7.87
CA ALA A 363 38.52 -15.06 8.50
C ALA A 363 39.98 -15.43 8.15
N ALA A 364 40.39 -15.27 6.89
CA ALA A 364 41.76 -15.49 6.45
C ALA A 364 42.75 -14.57 7.17
N ARG A 365 42.45 -13.27 7.26
CA ARG A 365 43.26 -12.30 8.03
C ARG A 365 43.37 -12.69 9.50
N ALA A 366 42.28 -13.16 10.12
CA ALA A 366 42.29 -13.60 11.51
C ALA A 366 43.17 -14.85 11.74
N LEU A 367 43.37 -15.66 10.69
CA LEU A 367 44.27 -16.82 10.68
C LEU A 367 45.71 -16.46 10.26
N GLY A 368 46.01 -15.18 10.01
CA GLY A 368 47.32 -14.73 9.54
C GLY A 368 47.63 -15.07 8.08
N ILE A 369 46.61 -15.45 7.30
CA ILE A 369 46.73 -15.72 5.87
C ILE A 369 46.51 -14.40 5.12
N ASP A 370 47.38 -14.09 4.16
CA ASP A 370 47.22 -12.93 3.28
C ASP A 370 46.00 -13.16 2.36
N PRO A 371 44.92 -12.37 2.51
CA PRO A 371 43.72 -12.54 1.70
C PRO A 371 43.92 -12.24 0.22
N ASP A 372 44.99 -11.52 -0.16
CA ASP A 372 45.28 -11.23 -1.57
C ASP A 372 45.84 -12.46 -2.31
N LEU A 373 46.20 -13.54 -1.58
CA LEU A 373 46.59 -14.84 -2.13
C LEU A 373 45.40 -15.79 -2.38
N LEU A 374 44.17 -15.37 -2.06
CA LEU A 374 42.97 -16.20 -2.24
C LEU A 374 42.34 -16.10 -3.64
N ASP A 375 42.70 -15.08 -4.43
CA ASP A 375 42.02 -14.75 -5.70
C ASP A 375 42.58 -15.48 -6.95
N ASP A 376 43.48 -16.46 -6.82
CA ASP A 376 44.23 -17.04 -7.97
C ASP A 376 43.86 -18.47 -8.43
N ASN A 377 42.80 -19.11 -7.93
CA ASN A 377 42.44 -20.46 -8.41
C ASN A 377 40.92 -20.68 -8.52
N ASP A 378 40.29 -20.20 -9.60
CA ASP A 378 39.14 -20.88 -10.23
C ASP A 378 38.72 -20.28 -11.60
N SER A 379 39.70 -20.06 -12.48
CA SER A 379 39.41 -19.87 -13.91
C SER A 379 40.34 -20.68 -14.80
N ALA A 380 40.47 -21.98 -14.53
CA ALA A 380 41.05 -22.92 -15.49
C ALA A 380 39.93 -23.51 -16.36
N ALA A 381 39.66 -22.85 -17.49
CA ALA A 381 38.99 -23.51 -18.61
C ALA A 381 39.88 -24.66 -19.12
N PRO A 382 39.32 -25.82 -19.53
CA PRO A 382 40.14 -26.93 -19.99
C PRO A 382 40.81 -26.57 -21.33
N GLY A 383 42.13 -26.63 -21.32
CA GLY A 383 42.99 -26.36 -22.46
C GLY A 383 42.78 -27.34 -23.61
N ASN A 384 42.77 -26.77 -24.81
CA ASN A 384 42.90 -27.43 -26.08
C ASN A 384 44.33 -27.99 -26.19
N THR A 385 44.49 -29.29 -26.37
CA THR A 385 45.76 -29.93 -26.74
C THR A 385 45.70 -30.41 -28.19
N ASP A 386 46.84 -30.24 -28.86
CA ASP A 386 47.31 -30.81 -30.14
C ASP A 386 47.40 -29.78 -31.28
N ASP A 387 48.49 -29.69 -32.06
CA ASP A 387 49.84 -30.24 -32.00
C ASP A 387 50.70 -29.40 -32.97
N ARG A 388 52.02 -29.51 -32.81
CA ARG A 388 53.17 -28.87 -33.47
C ARG A 388 53.11 -28.66 -34.99
N SER A 389 53.78 -27.60 -35.49
CA SER A 389 55.12 -27.67 -36.13
C SER A 389 55.44 -26.52 -37.13
N ALA A 390 56.73 -26.16 -37.16
CA ALA A 390 57.54 -25.52 -38.23
C ALA A 390 57.19 -24.08 -38.67
N VAL A 391 57.99 -23.04 -38.36
CA VAL A 391 59.28 -22.62 -39.00
C VAL A 391 59.16 -22.43 -40.52
N THR A 392 59.21 -21.20 -41.04
CA THR A 392 60.34 -20.55 -41.80
C THR A 392 59.85 -19.28 -42.53
N ALA A 393 60.78 -18.35 -42.78
CA ALA A 393 60.64 -17.02 -43.37
C ALA A 393 60.58 -16.95 -44.92
N ALA A 394 60.34 -15.73 -45.42
CA ALA A 394 60.44 -15.20 -46.80
C ALA A 394 59.33 -15.67 -47.77
N VAL A 395 58.62 -14.79 -48.51
CA VAL A 395 59.05 -13.67 -49.38
C VAL A 395 58.12 -12.47 -49.25
#